data_AF-A0A3L7V017-F1
#
_entry.id   AF-A0A3L7V017-F1
#
_cell.length_a   1.000
_cell.length_b   1.000
_cell.length_c   1.000
_cell.angle_alpha   90.00
_cell.angle_beta   90.00
_cell.angle_gamma   90.00
#
_symmetry.space_group_name_H-M   'P 1'
#
loop_
_entity.id
_entity.type
_entity.pdbx_description
1 polymer ?
#
loop_
_entity_poly.entity_id
_entity_poly.type
_entity_poly.pdbx_seq_one_letter_code
_entity_poly.pdbx_strand_id
1 'polypeptide(L)'
;MGFLPGVGTPELIIVGIIALLLFGRNLPNVARNAGKSFAEFKKGISGFQDEIHKASRDVEKTITYNPSSSKSTDESRPKLTQVETSNDDDFSAPKFDLG
;
A
#
# COMPACT_ATOMS: atom_id res chain seq x y z
N MET A 1 -37.68 -21.14 0.98
CA MET A 1 -36.50 -21.89 0.50
C MET A 1 -35.97 -21.20 -0.74
N GLY A 2 -35.24 -20.09 -0.56
CA GLY A 2 -34.61 -19.37 -1.66
C GLY A 2 -33.11 -19.42 -1.46
N PHE A 3 -32.43 -20.30 -2.20
CA PHE A 3 -30.98 -20.28 -2.34
C PHE A 3 -30.68 -19.68 -3.71
N LEU A 4 -29.97 -18.56 -3.73
CA LEU A 4 -29.60 -17.86 -4.96
C LEU A 4 -28.66 -18.75 -5.79
N PRO A 5 -28.72 -18.69 -7.13
CA PRO A 5 -27.84 -19.43 -8.04
C PRO A 5 -26.47 -18.72 -8.16
N GLY A 6 -25.82 -18.51 -7.03
CA GLY A 6 -24.53 -17.86 -6.94
C GLY A 6 -23.74 -18.59 -5.88
N VAL A 7 -22.68 -19.28 -6.33
CA VAL A 7 -21.69 -20.04 -5.56
C VAL A 7 -21.80 -19.74 -4.07
N GLY A 8 -22.63 -20.51 -3.41
CA GLY A 8 -22.96 -20.28 -2.04
C GLY A 8 -21.91 -20.90 -1.13
N THR A 9 -21.99 -20.54 0.14
CA THR A 9 -21.27 -21.25 1.20
C THR A 9 -21.45 -22.77 1.13
N PRO A 10 -22.63 -23.34 0.81
CA PRO A 10 -22.83 -24.78 0.66
C PRO A 10 -21.96 -25.41 -0.46
N GLU A 11 -21.87 -24.79 -1.64
CA GLU A 11 -21.05 -25.29 -2.74
C GLU A 11 -19.57 -25.31 -2.36
N LEU A 12 -19.08 -24.27 -1.69
CA LEU A 12 -17.70 -24.25 -1.20
C LEU A 12 -17.43 -25.31 -0.14
N ILE A 13 -18.39 -25.61 0.73
CA ILE A 13 -18.27 -26.71 1.71
C ILE A 13 -18.16 -28.06 0.98
N ILE A 14 -18.99 -28.30 -0.04
CA ILE A 14 -18.95 -29.55 -0.82
C ILE A 14 -17.60 -29.72 -1.51
N VAL A 15 -17.10 -28.68 -2.17
CA VAL A 15 -15.77 -28.71 -2.79
C VAL A 15 -14.67 -28.91 -1.74
N GLY A 16 -14.80 -28.27 -0.58
CA GLY A 16 -13.90 -28.46 0.57
C GLY A 16 -13.86 -29.91 1.05
N ILE A 17 -15.02 -30.57 1.17
CA ILE A 17 -15.10 -31.98 1.55
C ILE A 17 -14.40 -32.86 0.51
N ILE A 18 -14.64 -32.64 -0.78
CA ILE A 18 -13.97 -33.39 -1.85
C ILE A 18 -12.45 -33.19 -1.79
N ALA A 19 -11.99 -31.95 -1.59
CA ALA A 19 -10.57 -31.66 -1.40
C ALA A 19 -10.00 -32.36 -0.15
N LEU A 20 -10.75 -32.41 0.96
CA LEU A 20 -10.35 -33.18 2.15
C LEU A 20 -10.26 -34.68 1.87
N LEU A 21 -11.11 -35.25 1.03
CA LEU A 21 -11.03 -36.67 0.67
C LEU A 21 -9.82 -36.96 -0.22
N LEU A 22 -9.52 -36.08 -1.19
CA LEU A 22 -8.39 -36.25 -2.09
C LEU A 22 -7.04 -36.01 -1.39
N PHE A 23 -6.94 -34.94 -0.59
CA PHE A 23 -5.67 -34.52 0.01
C PHE A 23 -5.52 -34.96 1.48
N GLY A 24 -6.63 -35.19 2.20
CA GLY A 24 -6.62 -35.61 3.60
C GLY A 24 -5.83 -34.67 4.49
N ARG A 25 -4.94 -35.26 5.30
CA ARG A 25 -4.01 -34.56 6.20
C ARG A 25 -2.97 -33.69 5.46
N ASN A 26 -2.83 -33.84 4.14
CA ASN A 26 -1.89 -33.04 3.35
C ASN A 26 -2.47 -31.70 2.89
N LEU A 27 -3.79 -31.48 3.01
CA LEU A 27 -4.44 -30.21 2.69
C LEU A 27 -3.76 -28.98 3.34
N PRO A 28 -3.44 -28.96 4.66
CA PRO A 28 -2.74 -27.83 5.27
C PRO A 28 -1.36 -27.59 4.68
N ASN A 29 -0.63 -28.65 4.29
CA ASN A 29 0.66 -28.51 3.63
C ASN A 29 0.51 -27.91 2.22
N VAL A 30 -0.45 -28.38 1.43
CA VAL A 30 -0.75 -27.83 0.09
C VAL A 30 -1.17 -26.36 0.19
N ALA A 31 -2.07 -26.03 1.13
CA ALA A 31 -2.50 -24.66 1.37
C ALA A 31 -1.33 -23.76 1.82
N ARG A 32 -0.41 -24.26 2.68
CA ARG A 32 0.78 -23.51 3.07
C ARG A 32 1.70 -23.25 1.88
N ASN A 33 1.91 -24.25 1.03
CA ASN A 33 2.79 -24.15 -0.13
C ASN A 33 2.20 -23.20 -1.19
N ALA A 34 0.91 -23.34 -1.49
CA ALA A 34 0.19 -22.43 -2.37
C ALA A 34 0.15 -21.00 -1.81
N GLY A 35 -0.09 -20.85 -0.50
CA GLY A 35 -0.10 -19.56 0.18
C GLY A 35 1.25 -18.85 0.15
N LYS A 36 2.36 -19.58 0.29
CA LYS A 36 3.72 -19.03 0.12
C LYS A 36 3.95 -18.51 -1.30
N SER A 37 3.62 -19.31 -2.32
CA SER A 37 3.69 -18.91 -3.73
C SER A 37 2.86 -17.65 -4.00
N PHE A 38 1.64 -17.59 -3.48
CA PHE A 38 0.77 -16.41 -3.65
C PHE A 38 1.29 -15.18 -2.88
N ALA A 39 1.89 -15.37 -1.71
CA ALA A 39 2.48 -14.28 -0.93
C ALA A 39 3.73 -13.70 -1.61
N GLU A 40 4.58 -14.55 -2.18
CA GLU A 40 5.74 -14.11 -2.98
C GLU A 40 5.29 -13.41 -4.28
N PHE A 41 4.28 -13.96 -4.96
CA PHE A 41 3.68 -13.34 -6.14
C PHE A 41 3.12 -11.94 -5.82
N LYS A 42 2.39 -11.79 -4.71
CA LYS A 42 1.89 -10.49 -4.25
C LYS A 42 3.04 -9.49 -4.00
N LYS A 43 4.11 -9.93 -3.32
CA LYS A 43 5.29 -9.08 -3.07
C LYS A 43 5.97 -8.66 -4.38
N GLY A 44 6.12 -9.58 -5.33
CA GLY A 44 6.69 -9.31 -6.64
C GLY A 44 5.87 -8.28 -7.42
N ILE A 45 4.54 -8.43 -7.44
CA ILE A 45 3.65 -7.43 -8.05
C ILE A 45 3.81 -6.09 -7.34
N SER A 46 3.79 -6.05 -6.01
CA SER A 46 3.91 -4.80 -5.25
C SER A 46 5.22 -4.05 -5.51
N GLY A 47 6.35 -4.75 -5.61
CA GLY A 47 7.62 -4.13 -6.01
C GLY A 47 7.60 -3.59 -7.44
N PHE A 48 6.96 -4.31 -8.36
CA PHE A 48 6.86 -3.90 -9.76
C PHE A 48 6.04 -2.61 -9.95
N GLN A 49 4.95 -2.42 -9.20
CA GLN A 49 4.18 -1.16 -9.21
C GLN A 49 5.04 0.02 -8.75
N ASP A 50 5.83 -0.16 -7.69
CA ASP A 50 6.69 0.90 -7.14
C ASP A 50 7.81 1.28 -8.11
N GLU A 51 8.39 0.28 -8.79
CA GLU A 51 9.39 0.49 -9.85
C GLU A 51 8.80 1.22 -11.06
N ILE A 52 7.61 0.85 -11.54
CA ILE A 52 6.92 1.56 -12.63
C ILE A 52 6.62 3.00 -12.25
N HIS A 53 6.16 3.24 -11.01
CA HIS A 53 5.90 4.59 -10.52
C HIS A 53 7.18 5.42 -10.42
N LYS A 54 8.30 4.82 -10.00
CA LYS A 54 9.61 5.49 -10.00
C LYS A 54 10.09 5.81 -11.41
N ALA A 55 10.06 4.82 -12.30
CA ALA A 55 10.48 4.98 -13.69
C ALA A 55 9.67 6.08 -14.40
N SER A 56 8.34 6.13 -14.17
CA SER A 56 7.49 7.19 -14.70
C SER A 56 7.88 8.58 -14.20
N ARG A 57 8.19 8.71 -12.89
CA ARG A 57 8.64 9.99 -12.30
C ARG A 57 10.02 10.41 -12.80
N ASP A 58 10.93 9.46 -12.97
CA ASP A 58 12.29 9.72 -13.42
C ASP A 58 12.30 10.14 -14.90
N VAL A 59 11.46 9.50 -15.74
CA VAL A 59 11.23 9.92 -17.13
C VAL A 59 10.68 11.35 -17.17
N GLU A 60 9.66 11.70 -16.36
CA GLU A 60 9.10 13.05 -16.34
C GLU A 60 10.12 14.13 -15.91
N LYS A 61 10.99 13.80 -14.95
CA LYS A 61 12.11 14.68 -14.55
C LYS A 61 13.11 14.92 -15.68
N THR A 62 13.37 13.92 -16.52
CA THR A 62 14.32 14.06 -17.65
C THR A 62 13.74 14.81 -18.84
N ILE A 63 12.42 14.77 -19.06
CA ILE A 63 11.76 15.55 -20.12
C ILE A 63 11.58 17.02 -19.70
N THR A 64 11.53 17.32 -18.40
CA THR A 64 11.46 18.68 -17.84
C THR A 64 12.82 19.13 -17.26
N TYR A 65 13.89 19.11 -18.06
CA TYR A 65 15.16 19.77 -17.68
C TYR A 65 15.34 21.05 -18.51
N ASN A 66 15.05 22.19 -17.89
CA ASN A 66 15.54 23.49 -18.32
C ASN A 66 16.88 23.75 -17.59
N PRO A 67 18.04 23.77 -18.26
CA PRO A 67 19.35 24.00 -17.65
C PRO A 67 19.59 25.44 -17.11
N SER A 68 18.56 26.27 -16.97
CA SER A 68 18.70 27.66 -16.52
C SER A 68 18.33 27.84 -15.04
N SER A 69 19.05 27.20 -14.12
CA SER A 69 19.12 27.68 -12.73
C SER A 69 20.37 27.18 -12.02
N SER A 70 21.52 27.68 -12.49
CA SER A 70 22.76 27.69 -11.74
C SER A 70 23.03 29.12 -11.26
N LYS A 71 22.57 29.48 -10.06
CA LYS A 71 23.19 30.52 -9.21
C LYS A 71 22.43 30.64 -7.89
N SER A 72 23.07 30.22 -6.79
CA SER A 72 23.54 31.15 -5.76
C SER A 72 24.12 30.37 -4.59
N THR A 73 25.43 30.48 -4.48
CA THR A 73 26.23 30.44 -3.25
C THR A 73 25.58 31.28 -2.15
N ASP A 74 25.48 30.75 -0.93
CA ASP A 74 25.54 31.48 0.37
C ASP A 74 25.52 30.43 1.49
N GLU A 75 26.66 30.12 2.11
CA GLU A 75 27.16 30.75 3.34
C GLU A 75 26.42 30.30 4.62
N SER A 76 27.11 29.42 5.35
CA SER A 76 27.24 29.39 6.81
C SER A 76 26.16 30.05 7.65
N ARG A 77 25.33 29.25 8.35
CA ARG A 77 24.75 29.71 9.62
C ARG A 77 24.66 28.59 10.68
N PRO A 78 25.17 28.82 11.90
CA PRO A 78 25.22 27.82 12.95
C PRO A 78 23.85 27.62 13.64
N LYS A 79 23.67 26.37 14.09
CA LYS A 79 22.83 25.82 15.17
C LYS A 79 21.95 26.80 15.98
N LEU A 80 20.66 26.46 16.11
CA LEU A 80 19.90 26.73 17.34
C LEU A 80 19.17 25.47 17.79
N THR A 81 19.64 24.90 18.89
CA THR A 81 18.90 23.99 19.76
C THR A 81 18.06 24.84 20.70
N GLN A 82 16.75 24.66 20.70
CA GLN A 82 15.82 24.88 21.83
C GLN A 82 14.40 24.54 21.31
N VAL A 83 13.45 23.97 22.03
CA VAL A 83 13.32 23.24 23.30
C VAL A 83 11.89 22.66 23.22
N GLU A 84 11.70 21.57 23.95
CA GLU A 84 10.49 20.82 24.31
C GLU A 84 9.09 21.44 24.15
N THR A 85 8.18 20.58 23.67
CA THR A 85 6.79 20.33 24.15
C THR A 85 5.83 21.49 24.41
N SER A 86 4.71 21.48 23.69
CA SER A 86 3.40 21.18 24.29
C SER A 86 2.38 20.91 23.18
N ASN A 87 1.59 19.85 23.37
CA ASN A 87 0.32 19.71 22.68
C ASN A 87 -0.58 20.79 23.27
N ASP A 88 -0.92 21.81 22.48
CA ASP A 88 -2.02 22.69 22.79
C ASP A 88 -2.86 22.80 21.52
N ASP A 89 -4.01 22.14 21.61
CA ASP A 89 -5.13 22.23 20.69
C ASP A 89 -5.61 23.68 20.61
N ASP A 90 -5.07 24.46 19.67
CA ASP A 90 -5.65 25.77 19.31
C ASP A 90 -5.69 26.00 17.80
N PHE A 91 -6.22 25.03 17.06
CA PHE A 91 -6.87 25.31 15.80
C PHE A 91 -8.37 25.54 16.05
N SER A 92 -8.70 26.62 16.76
CA SER A 92 -10.07 27.09 16.84
C SER A 92 -10.40 27.83 15.54
N ALA A 93 -11.02 27.11 14.60
CA ALA A 93 -11.43 27.67 13.32
C ALA A 93 -12.42 28.84 13.55
N PRO A 94 -12.21 30.00 12.90
CA PRO A 94 -13.08 31.15 13.07
C PRO A 94 -14.49 30.80 12.57
N LYS A 95 -15.49 30.98 13.43
CA LYS A 95 -16.89 30.87 13.03
C LYS A 95 -17.26 32.12 12.22
N PHE A 96 -17.58 31.91 10.95
CA PHE A 96 -18.13 32.93 10.08
C PHE A 96 -19.62 33.06 10.35
N ASP A 97 -20.02 34.14 11.02
CA ASP A 97 -21.43 34.52 11.16
C ASP A 97 -21.93 35.07 9.82
N LEU A 98 -22.96 34.42 9.27
CA LEU A 98 -23.73 34.87 8.11
C LEU A 98 -24.98 35.57 8.65
N GLY A 99 -25.05 36.88 8.44
CA GLY A 99 -26.26 37.69 8.64
C GLY A 99 -27.31 37.46 7.57
#